data_AF-A0A7K2Z7L6-F1
#
_entry.id   AF-A0A7K2Z7L6-F1
#
_cell.length_a   1.000
_cell.length_b   1.000
_cell.length_c   1.000
_cell.angle_alpha   90.00
_cell.angle_beta   90.00
_cell.angle_gamma   90.00
#
_symmetry.space_group_name_H-M   'P 1'
#
loop_
_entity.id
_entity.type
_entity.pdbx_description
1 polymer ?
#
loop_
_entity_poly.entity_id
_entity_poly.type
_entity_poly.pdbx_seq_one_letter_code
_entity_poly.pdbx_strand_id
1 'polypeptide(L)' 'MEQEACGWLIATVTAVNSGGTVDIATSRGPVEAVRRLKSYAAPAVGDRVKVDFKPDGNWIVVDALAT' A
#
# COMPACT_ATOMS: atom_id res chain seq x y z
N MET A 1 9.60 16.57 14.87
CA MET A 1 8.53 16.35 13.87
C MET A 1 9.22 16.34 12.53
N GLU A 2 9.41 15.16 11.92
CA GLU A 2 10.01 15.08 10.59
C GLU A 2 8.96 15.48 9.55
N GLN A 3 9.31 16.46 8.71
CA GLN A 3 8.49 16.82 7.56
C GLN A 3 8.90 15.92 6.40
N GLU A 4 8.07 14.94 6.08
CA GLU A 4 8.25 14.16 4.86
C GLU A 4 7.55 14.85 3.69
N ALA A 5 8.02 14.64 2.46
CA ALA A 5 7.28 15.04 1.26
C ALA A 5 6.30 13.94 0.86
N CYS A 6 5.17 14.30 0.24
CA CYS A 6 4.32 13.32 -0.43
C CYS A 6 5.13 12.59 -1.51
N GLY A 7 4.81 11.33 -1.76
CA GLY A 7 5.53 10.54 -2.75
C GLY A 7 4.88 9.21 -3.04
N TRP A 8 5.66 8.33 -3.66
CA TRP A 8 5.25 6.96 -3.95
C TRP A 8 6.42 6.01 -3.69
N LEU A 9 6.10 4.74 -3.43
CA LEU A 9 7.06 3.65 -3.32
C LEU A 9 6.45 2.32 -3.75
N ILE A 10 7.30 1.30 -3.87
CA ILE A 10 6.86 -0.09 -4.02
C ILE A 10 6.83 -0.77 -2.65
N ALA A 11 5.73 -1.46 -2.37
CA ALA A 11 5.52 -2.20 -1.14
C ALA A 11 5.14 -3.66 -1.43
N THR A 12 5.23 -4.52 -0.43
CA THR A 12 4.79 -5.91 -0.51
C THR A 12 3.53 -6.10 0.32
N VAL A 13 2.51 -6.74 -0.23
CA VAL A 13 1.29 -7.08 0.52
C VAL A 13 1.58 -8.19 1.53
N THR A 14 1.25 -7.96 2.79
CA THR A 14 1.45 -8.90 3.90
C THR A 14 0.14 -9.53 4.39
N ALA A 15 -1.00 -8.86 4.19
CA ALA A 15 -2.32 -9.41 4.49
C ALA A 15 -3.39 -8.83 3.57
N VAL A 16 -4.46 -9.60 3.33
CA VAL A 16 -5.67 -9.16 2.62
C VAL A 16 -6.84 -9.22 3.60
N ASN A 17 -7.42 -8.05 3.89
CA ASN A 17 -8.47 -7.91 4.90
C ASN A 17 -9.86 -8.09 4.28
N SER A 18 -10.81 -8.61 5.06
CA SER A 18 -12.20 -8.86 4.61
C SER A 18 -12.95 -7.59 4.16
N GLY A 19 -12.49 -6.40 4.57
CA GLY A 19 -13.02 -5.10 4.14
C GLY A 19 -12.45 -4.56 2.82
N GLY A 20 -11.60 -5.34 2.13
CA GLY A 20 -10.99 -4.95 0.85
C GLY A 20 -9.77 -4.04 0.97
N THR A 21 -9.25 -3.83 2.18
CA THR A 21 -7.95 -3.21 2.44
C THR A 21 -6.84 -4.27 2.48
N VAL A 22 -5.59 -3.82 2.43
CA VAL A 22 -4.41 -4.67 2.55
C VAL A 22 -3.43 -4.10 3.54
N ASP A 23 -2.67 -4.98 4.20
CA ASP A 23 -1.50 -4.58 4.97
C ASP A 23 -0.27 -4.65 4.07
N ILE A 24 0.66 -3.73 4.23
CA ILE A 24 1.84 -3.62 3.39
C ILE A 24 3.12 -3.45 4.20
N ALA A 25 4.19 -4.09 3.74
CA ALA A 25 5.55 -3.83 4.18
C ALA A 25 6.21 -2.81 3.25
N THR A 26 6.71 -1.71 3.81
CA THR A 26 7.41 -0.64 3.07
C THR A 26 8.82 -0.45 3.63
N SER A 27 9.68 0.26 2.90
CA SER A 27 10.99 0.67 3.42
C SER A 27 10.93 1.67 4.59
N ARG A 28 9.74 2.23 4.88
CA ARG A 28 9.48 3.15 6.00
C ARG A 28 8.84 2.45 7.20
N GLY A 29 8.59 1.15 7.10
CA GLY A 29 7.88 0.36 8.10
C GLY A 29 6.56 -0.23 7.57
N PRO A 30 5.91 -1.08 8.38
CA PRO A 30 4.62 -1.67 8.03
C PRO A 30 3.49 -0.62 8.09
N VAL A 31 2.50 -0.79 7.23
CA VAL A 31 1.28 0.03 7.21
C VAL A 31 0.08 -0.89 7.07
N GLU A 32 -0.86 -0.79 8.01
CA GLU A 32 -2.04 -1.64 8.08
C GLU A 32 -3.25 -1.01 7.39
N ALA A 33 -4.19 -1.84 6.96
CA ALA A 33 -5.50 -1.46 6.44
C ALA A 33 -5.46 -0.40 5.32
N VAL A 34 -4.47 -0.46 4.44
CA VAL A 34 -4.33 0.45 3.30
C VAL A 34 -5.42 0.19 2.27
N ARG A 35 -6.10 1.25 1.85
CA ARG A 35 -7.13 1.16 0.81
C ARG A 35 -6.50 0.95 -0.56
N ARG A 36 -7.21 0.26 -1.43
CA ARG A 36 -6.85 0.06 -2.84
C ARG A 36 -7.91 0.63 -3.77
N LEU A 37 -7.51 0.96 -5.00
CA LEU A 37 -8.47 1.28 -6.06
C LEU A 37 -9.32 0.04 -6.39
N LYS A 38 -10.61 0.26 -6.68
CA LYS A 38 -11.57 -0.82 -7.00
C LYS A 38 -11.43 -1.37 -8.42
N SER A 39 -10.70 -0.66 -9.29
CA SER A 39 -10.68 -0.87 -10.73
C SER A 39 -9.78 -2.03 -11.19
N TYR A 40 -8.95 -2.59 -10.31
CA TYR A 40 -8.02 -3.68 -10.65
C TYR A 40 -8.23 -4.90 -9.76
N ALA A 41 -7.67 -6.04 -10.19
CA ALA A 41 -7.72 -7.30 -9.44
C ALA A 41 -7.18 -7.11 -8.03
N ALA A 42 -7.86 -7.67 -7.02
CA ALA A 42 -7.38 -7.56 -5.66
C ALA A 42 -5.99 -8.22 -5.53
N PRO A 43 -4.97 -7.53 -5.00
CA PRO A 43 -3.66 -8.12 -4.81
C PRO A 43 -3.70 -9.20 -3.72
N ALA A 44 -2.87 -10.22 -3.87
CA ALA A 44 -2.69 -11.31 -2.92
C ALA A 44 -1.49 -11.05 -1.98
N VAL A 45 -1.39 -11.84 -0.92
CA VAL A 45 -0.20 -11.82 -0.04
C VAL A 45 1.03 -12.21 -0.85
N GLY A 46 2.10 -11.41 -0.74
CA GLY A 46 3.34 -11.56 -1.49
C GLY A 46 3.43 -10.68 -2.74
N ASP A 47 2.32 -10.15 -3.22
CA ASP A 47 2.33 -9.28 -4.40
C ASP A 47 3.05 -7.96 -4.12
N ARG A 48 3.71 -7.45 -5.16
CA ARG A 48 4.30 -6.10 -5.14
C ARG A 48 3.28 -5.10 -5.63
N VAL A 49 3.17 -3.98 -4.92
CA VAL A 49 2.18 -2.94 -5.24
C VAL A 49 2.84 -1.57 -5.28
N LYS A 50 2.33 -0.69 -6.14
CA LYS A 50 2.66 0.74 -6.09
C LYS A 50 1.74 1.42 -5.10
N VAL A 51 2.33 2.19 -4.18
CA VAL A 51 1.60 2.91 -3.14
C VAL A 51 1.99 4.37 -3.16
N ASP A 52 0.98 5.23 -3.22
CA ASP A 52 1.14 6.67 -3.04
C ASP A 52 0.88 7.02 -1.57
N PHE A 53 1.67 7.93 -1.00
CA PHE A 53 1.57 8.32 0.40
C PHE A 53 1.67 9.83 0.62
N LYS A 54 1.04 10.29 1.70
CA LYS A 54 1.18 11.63 2.24
C LYS A 54 1.94 11.60 3.58
N PRO A 55 2.62 12.70 3.94
CA PRO A 55 3.37 12.82 5.19
C PRO A 55 2.50 12.73 6.45
N ASP A 56 1.20 12.97 6.31
CA ASP A 56 0.21 12.89 7.40
C ASP A 56 -0.23 11.45 7.71
N GLY A 57 0.35 10.45 7.05
CA GLY A 57 0.07 9.04 7.27
C GLY A 57 -1.06 8.47 6.42
N ASN A 58 -1.52 9.19 5.38
CA ASN A 58 -2.47 8.64 4.42
C ASN A 58 -1.77 7.88 3.28
N TRP A 59 -2.20 6.65 3.02
CA TRP A 59 -1.64 5.76 1.99
C TRP A 59 -2.75 5.21 1.09
N ILE A 60 -2.45 4.99 -0.19
CA ILE A 60 -3.36 4.33 -1.13
C ILE A 60 -2.61 3.43 -2.11
N VAL A 61 -3.06 2.20 -2.25
CA VAL A 61 -2.57 1.29 -3.28
C VAL A 61 -3.22 1.65 -4.62
N VAL A 62 -2.39 1.99 -5.61
CA VAL A 62 -2.83 2.46 -6.92
C VAL A 62 -2.61 1.46 -8.03
N ASP A 63 -1.77 0.43 -7.81
CA ASP A 63 -1.48 -0.60 -8.80
C ASP A 63 -0.99 -1.91 -8.14
N ALA A 64 -1.28 -3.05 -8.78
CA ALA A 64 -0.71 -4.35 -8.46
C ALA A 64 0.25 -4.77 -9.58
N LEU A 65 1.53 -4.87 -9.24
CA LEU A 65 2.58 -5.24 -10.18
C LEU A 65 2.60 -6.77 -10.31
N ALA A 66 2.79 -7.27 -11.54
CA ALA A 66 2.90 -8.69 -11.79
C ALA A 66 4.03 -9.34 -10.97
N THR A 67 3.80 -10.59 -10.55
CA THR A 67 4.69 -11.41 -9.72
C THR A 67 5.94 -11.89 -10.46
#